data_AF-A0AAD3W757-F1
#
_entry.id   AF-A0AAD3W757-F1
#
_cell.length_a   1.000
_cell.length_b   1.000
_cell.length_c   1.000
_cell.angle_alpha   90.00
_cell.angle_beta   90.00
_cell.angle_gamma   90.00
#
_symmetry.space_group_name_H-M   'P 1'
#
loop_
_entity.id
_entity.type
_entity.pdbx_description
1 polymer ?
#
loop_
_entity_poly.entity_id
_entity_poly.type
_entity_poly.pdbx_seq_one_letter_code
_entity_poly.pdbx_strand_id
1 'polypeptide(L)'
;MRKEIPFALSLIFAAFRFCLEAFEGPYNYALASGDKLLNAMSWAMTFMSCGALFLGALNLIRIHSNNIRRKRPYWQFSVYLLAILVYQSIMGLATHHTAPVYAWPYNAIYLPLDATMFSLLAFYIASAAYRAFRVRNVDAAVMLTSAFILMLGNVPIGEVIWGPDKFLGGFAGIKNWILRVPNAAGNRAITLGIFLGIMATQSRILLGIERRHLGQE
;
A
#
# COMPACT_ATOMS: atom_id res chain seq x y z
N MET A 1 -6.50 5.77 -33.34
CA MET A 1 -5.04 5.64 -33.16
C MET A 1 -4.67 4.18 -33.37
N ARG A 2 -3.66 3.88 -34.21
CA ARG A 2 -3.22 2.51 -34.43
C ARG A 2 -2.70 1.93 -33.10
N LYS A 3 -3.23 0.77 -32.69
CA LYS A 3 -2.99 0.15 -31.37
C LYS A 3 -1.54 -0.32 -31.16
N GLU A 4 -0.72 -0.26 -32.21
CA GLU A 4 0.71 -0.60 -32.23
C GLU A 4 1.55 0.41 -31.44
N ILE A 5 1.19 1.70 -31.46
CA ILE A 5 1.96 2.75 -30.78
C ILE A 5 1.90 2.59 -29.25
N PRO A 6 0.71 2.40 -28.62
CA PRO A 6 0.63 2.09 -27.19
C PRO A 6 1.40 0.82 -26.79
N PHE A 7 1.39 -0.21 -27.65
CA PHE A 7 2.06 -1.48 -27.37
C PHE A 7 3.59 -1.31 -27.36
N ALA A 8 4.14 -0.66 -28.39
CA ALA A 8 5.57 -0.35 -28.48
C ALA A 8 6.03 0.50 -27.29
N LEU A 9 5.25 1.52 -26.90
CA LEU A 9 5.57 2.34 -25.73
C LEU A 9 5.57 1.52 -24.44
N SER A 10 4.54 0.69 -24.19
CA SER A 10 4.50 -0.16 -22.99
C SER A 10 5.67 -1.14 -22.92
N LEU A 11 6.06 -1.73 -24.05
CA LEU A 11 7.19 -2.65 -24.15
C LEU A 11 8.51 -1.92 -23.84
N ILE A 12 8.71 -0.74 -24.41
CA ILE A 12 9.92 0.08 -24.19
C ILE A 12 10.03 0.46 -22.70
N PHE A 13 8.96 0.96 -22.08
CA PHE A 13 8.99 1.32 -20.66
C PHE A 13 9.19 0.11 -19.74
N ALA A 14 8.59 -1.04 -20.07
CA ALA A 14 8.76 -2.26 -19.30
C ALA A 14 10.16 -2.84 -19.44
N ALA A 15 10.74 -2.84 -20.64
CA ALA A 15 12.12 -3.26 -20.88
C ALA A 15 13.12 -2.32 -20.19
N PHE A 16 12.90 -1.01 -20.28
CA PHE A 16 13.72 -0.01 -19.58
C PHE A 16 13.67 -0.23 -18.06
N ARG A 17 12.48 -0.46 -17.50
CA ARG A 17 12.29 -0.79 -16.07
C ARG A 17 13.02 -2.07 -15.66
N PHE A 18 12.87 -3.14 -16.44
CA PHE A 18 13.55 -4.41 -16.18
C PHE A 18 15.07 -4.24 -16.21
N CYS A 19 15.60 -3.49 -17.17
CA CYS A 19 17.04 -3.21 -17.22
C CYS A 19 17.51 -2.40 -16.01
N LEU A 20 16.75 -1.41 -15.53
CA LEU A 20 17.16 -0.65 -14.33
C LEU A 20 17.16 -1.50 -13.06
N GLU A 21 16.27 -2.48 -12.94
CA GLU A 21 16.21 -3.40 -11.79
C GLU A 21 17.18 -4.59 -11.90
N ALA A 22 17.45 -5.12 -13.10
CA ALA A 22 18.29 -6.29 -13.29
C ALA A 22 19.80 -5.98 -13.17
N PHE A 23 20.21 -4.74 -13.46
CA PHE A 23 21.61 -4.31 -13.38
C PHE A 23 21.95 -3.65 -12.03
N GLU A 24 21.57 -4.26 -10.89
CA GLU A 24 21.88 -3.74 -9.54
C GLU A 24 23.37 -3.82 -9.15
N GLY A 25 24.12 -4.75 -9.76
CA GLY A 25 25.53 -5.03 -9.42
C GLY A 25 26.54 -3.92 -9.73
N PRO A 26 26.49 -3.23 -10.90
CA PRO A 26 27.54 -2.29 -11.28
C PRO A 26 27.46 -0.89 -10.65
N TYR A 27 26.36 -0.50 -10.02
CA TYR A 27 26.12 0.90 -9.62
C TYR A 27 26.26 1.17 -8.11
N ASN A 28 26.54 0.15 -7.29
CA ASN A 28 26.79 0.30 -5.85
C ASN A 28 28.23 0.77 -5.57
N TYR A 29 28.57 2.01 -5.95
CA TYR A 29 29.80 2.65 -5.48
C TYR A 29 29.55 3.29 -4.11
N ALA A 30 30.14 2.72 -3.06
CA ALA A 30 30.21 3.35 -1.75
C ALA A 30 31.34 4.39 -1.76
N LEU A 31 31.05 5.62 -1.35
CA LEU A 31 32.09 6.58 -1.00
C LEU A 31 32.89 6.07 0.22
N ALA A 32 34.10 6.61 0.40
CA ALA A 32 34.87 6.38 1.62
C ALA A 32 34.13 6.84 2.91
N SER A 33 33.10 7.68 2.80
CA SER A 33 32.22 8.08 3.91
C SER A 33 31.16 7.03 4.29
N GLY A 34 31.01 5.95 3.51
CA GLY A 34 29.93 4.96 3.67
C GLY A 34 28.63 5.34 2.95
N ASP A 35 28.52 6.56 2.41
CA ASP A 35 27.36 7.01 1.65
C ASP A 35 27.37 6.43 0.22
N LYS A 36 26.23 5.92 -0.23
CA LYS A 36 26.06 5.47 -1.62
C LYS A 36 25.71 6.67 -2.51
N LEU A 37 26.59 7.05 -3.44
CA LEU A 37 26.36 8.18 -4.35
C LEU A 37 25.17 7.96 -5.30
N LEU A 38 24.94 6.72 -5.74
CA LEU A 38 23.97 6.38 -6.76
C LEU A 38 23.31 5.03 -6.43
N ASN A 39 22.29 5.04 -5.57
CA ASN A 39 21.47 3.84 -5.38
C ASN A 39 20.45 3.76 -6.53
N ALA A 40 20.79 3.02 -7.60
CA ALA A 40 19.94 2.85 -8.78
C ALA A 40 18.52 2.37 -8.41
N MET A 41 18.39 1.56 -7.36
CA MET A 41 17.09 1.12 -6.82
C MET A 41 16.26 2.29 -6.29
N SER A 42 16.88 3.26 -5.61
CA SER A 42 16.20 4.47 -5.10
C SER A 42 15.69 5.35 -6.25
N TRP A 43 16.49 5.50 -7.31
CA TRP A 43 16.10 6.27 -8.49
C TRP A 43 14.98 5.57 -9.29
N ALA A 44 15.07 4.26 -9.47
CA ALA A 44 14.02 3.47 -10.11
C ALA A 44 12.70 3.58 -9.33
N MET A 45 12.74 3.41 -8.01
CA MET A 45 11.56 3.57 -7.14
C MET A 45 11.01 5.00 -7.17
N THR A 46 11.86 6.02 -7.19
CA THR A 46 11.45 7.43 -7.27
C THR A 46 10.77 7.71 -8.62
N PHE A 47 11.37 7.27 -9.73
CA PHE A 47 10.78 7.42 -11.06
C PHE A 47 9.43 6.71 -11.18
N MET A 48 9.33 5.48 -10.68
CA MET A 48 8.06 4.75 -10.63
C MET A 48 7.02 5.45 -9.77
N SER A 49 7.41 5.98 -8.61
CA SER A 49 6.49 6.68 -7.71
C SER A 49 5.96 7.95 -8.37
N CYS A 50 6.83 8.74 -9.00
CA CYS A 50 6.44 9.92 -9.77
C CYS A 50 5.52 9.56 -10.95
N GLY A 51 5.85 8.51 -11.71
CA GLY A 51 5.05 8.03 -12.84
C GLY A 51 3.68 7.50 -12.40
N ALA A 52 3.63 6.75 -11.30
CA ALA A 52 2.41 6.23 -10.71
C ALA A 52 1.52 7.36 -10.16
N LEU A 53 2.11 8.35 -9.48
CA LEU A 53 1.39 9.55 -9.02
C LEU A 53 0.84 10.34 -10.20
N PHE A 54 1.63 10.51 -11.26
CA PHE A 54 1.20 11.22 -12.47
C PHE A 54 0.04 10.52 -13.19
N LEU A 55 0.17 9.21 -13.45
CA LEU A 55 -0.90 8.42 -14.06
C LEU A 55 -2.14 8.34 -13.15
N GLY A 56 -1.92 8.24 -11.83
CA GLY A 56 -2.96 8.31 -10.81
C GLY A 56 -3.75 9.61 -10.91
N ALA A 57 -3.06 10.76 -10.92
CA ALA A 57 -3.67 12.07 -11.07
C ALA A 57 -4.42 12.21 -12.40
N LEU A 58 -3.85 11.78 -13.53
CA LEU A 58 -4.52 11.80 -14.83
C LEU A 58 -5.79 10.95 -14.85
N ASN A 59 -5.74 9.76 -14.27
CA ASN A 59 -6.90 8.87 -14.16
C ASN A 59 -8.00 9.51 -13.30
N LEU A 60 -7.61 10.11 -12.18
CA LEU A 60 -8.52 10.81 -11.26
C LEU A 60 -9.19 12.00 -11.95
N ILE A 61 -8.41 12.84 -12.64
CA ILE A 61 -8.93 13.94 -13.47
C ILE A 61 -9.90 13.41 -14.52
N ARG A 62 -9.55 12.36 -15.26
CA ARG A 62 -10.41 11.77 -16.30
C ARG A 62 -11.75 11.29 -15.75
N ILE A 63 -11.73 10.52 -14.65
CA ILE A 63 -12.93 9.93 -14.05
C ILE A 63 -13.84 11.04 -13.49
N HIS A 64 -13.27 11.92 -12.66
CA HIS A 64 -14.06 12.95 -11.98
C HIS A 64 -14.53 14.04 -12.95
N SER A 65 -13.75 14.39 -13.97
CA SER A 65 -14.22 15.28 -15.05
C SER A 65 -15.39 14.69 -15.82
N ASN A 66 -15.37 13.38 -16.10
CA ASN A 66 -16.49 12.70 -16.75
C ASN A 66 -17.73 12.62 -15.83
N ASN A 67 -17.55 12.43 -14.51
CA ASN A 67 -18.64 12.46 -13.55
C ASN A 67 -19.32 13.84 -13.50
N ILE A 68 -18.53 14.93 -13.54
CA ILE A 68 -19.03 16.30 -13.62
C ILE A 68 -19.78 16.53 -14.93
N ARG A 69 -19.15 16.20 -16.08
CA ARG A 69 -19.76 16.38 -17.41
C ARG A 69 -21.08 15.64 -17.57
N ARG A 70 -21.17 14.41 -17.02
CA ARG A 70 -22.37 13.58 -17.09
C ARG A 70 -23.35 13.79 -15.93
N LYS A 71 -23.06 14.74 -15.02
CA LYS A 71 -23.85 15.02 -13.80
C LYS A 71 -24.25 13.73 -13.05
N ARG A 72 -23.29 12.82 -12.86
CA ARG A 72 -23.52 11.58 -12.11
C ARG A 72 -23.94 11.92 -10.65
N PRO A 73 -24.59 10.99 -9.93
CA PRO A 73 -24.90 11.21 -8.52
C PRO A 73 -23.65 11.67 -7.76
N TYR A 74 -23.81 12.71 -6.94
CA TYR A 74 -22.73 13.30 -6.13
C TYR A 74 -21.57 13.94 -6.92
N TRP A 75 -21.83 14.42 -8.15
CA TRP A 75 -20.81 15.09 -8.98
C TRP A 75 -20.18 16.33 -8.30
N GLN A 76 -20.86 16.97 -7.36
CA GLN A 76 -20.35 18.14 -6.63
C GLN A 76 -19.07 17.80 -5.85
N PHE A 77 -19.00 16.60 -5.24
CA PHE A 77 -17.79 16.16 -4.55
C PHE A 77 -16.64 15.89 -5.52
N SER A 78 -16.94 15.56 -6.78
CA SER A 78 -15.91 15.44 -7.82
C SER A 78 -15.28 16.79 -8.15
N VAL A 79 -16.05 17.89 -8.13
CA VAL A 79 -15.51 19.25 -8.31
C VAL A 79 -14.59 19.60 -7.15
N TYR A 80 -15.04 19.37 -5.91
CA TYR A 80 -14.27 19.68 -4.71
C TYR A 80 -12.93 18.92 -4.67
N LEU A 81 -12.96 17.63 -4.99
CA LEU A 81 -11.76 16.81 -5.06
C LEU A 81 -10.77 17.31 -6.13
N LEU A 82 -11.24 17.72 -7.32
CA LEU A 82 -10.34 18.24 -8.36
C LEU A 82 -9.77 19.61 -7.98
N ALA A 83 -10.55 20.46 -7.31
CA ALA A 83 -10.08 21.74 -6.82
C ALA A 83 -8.96 21.57 -5.79
N ILE A 84 -9.11 20.64 -4.84
CA ILE A 84 -8.07 20.32 -3.86
C ILE A 84 -6.84 19.72 -4.53
N LEU A 85 -7.01 18.81 -5.50
CA LEU A 85 -5.89 18.22 -6.23
C LEU A 85 -5.02 19.30 -6.90
N VAL A 86 -5.66 20.28 -7.56
CA VAL A 86 -4.98 21.41 -8.20
C VAL A 86 -4.33 22.31 -7.15
N TYR A 87 -5.05 22.66 -6.08
CA TYR A 87 -4.51 23.46 -4.99
C TYR A 87 -3.25 22.82 -4.38
N GLN A 88 -3.30 21.53 -4.04
CA GLN A 88 -2.16 20.82 -3.45
C GLN A 88 -0.98 20.70 -4.40
N SER A 89 -1.25 20.53 -5.69
CA SER A 89 -0.19 20.46 -6.71
C SER A 89 0.51 21.81 -6.86
N ILE A 90 -0.24 22.92 -6.94
CA ILE A 90 0.34 24.27 -7.04
C ILE A 90 1.06 24.65 -5.75
N MET A 91 0.44 24.48 -4.59
CA MET A 91 1.05 24.85 -3.30
C MET A 91 2.27 23.99 -2.98
N GLY A 92 2.26 22.71 -3.33
CA GLY A 92 3.40 21.81 -3.15
C GLY A 92 4.62 22.23 -3.96
N LEU A 93 4.40 22.75 -5.18
CA LEU A 93 5.47 23.27 -6.04
C LEU A 93 5.93 24.69 -5.65
N ALA A 94 5.00 25.55 -5.20
CA ALA A 94 5.29 26.94 -4.87
C ALA A 94 5.95 27.12 -3.50
N THR A 95 5.76 26.16 -2.59
CA THR A 95 6.26 26.27 -1.20
C THR A 95 7.12 25.06 -0.83
N HIS A 96 6.73 24.30 0.19
CA HIS A 96 7.36 23.06 0.63
C HIS A 96 6.32 22.26 1.45
N HIS A 97 6.53 20.95 1.57
CA HIS A 97 5.54 20.02 2.15
C HIS A 97 5.19 20.27 3.64
N THR A 98 6.00 21.03 4.38
CA THR A 98 5.72 21.41 5.78
C THR A 98 5.09 22.80 5.92
N ALA A 99 4.89 23.54 4.83
CA ALA A 99 4.29 24.86 4.88
C ALA A 99 2.86 24.78 5.43
N PRO A 100 2.43 25.65 6.36
CA PRO A 100 1.08 25.61 6.93
C PRO A 100 -0.02 25.65 5.85
N VAL A 101 0.19 26.42 4.79
CA VAL A 101 -0.72 26.56 3.64
C VAL A 101 -0.90 25.23 2.86
N TYR A 102 0.17 24.43 2.79
CA TYR A 102 0.14 23.10 2.18
C TYR A 102 -0.45 22.05 3.12
N ALA A 103 -0.12 22.12 4.42
CA ALA A 103 -0.58 21.16 5.43
C ALA A 103 -2.05 21.35 5.83
N TRP A 104 -2.60 22.57 5.69
CA TRP A 104 -3.94 22.90 6.17
C TRP A 104 -5.05 22.04 5.52
N PRO A 105 -5.15 21.88 4.18
CA PRO A 105 -6.17 21.01 3.59
C PRO A 105 -6.02 19.55 4.03
N TYR A 106 -4.79 19.09 4.19
CA TYR A 106 -4.53 17.74 4.69
C TYR A 106 -5.09 17.55 6.11
N ASN A 107 -4.76 18.45 7.04
CA ASN A 107 -5.20 18.36 8.43
C ASN A 107 -6.70 18.66 8.62
N ALA A 108 -7.27 19.57 7.84
CA ALA A 108 -8.64 20.02 8.00
C ALA A 108 -9.65 19.15 7.23
N ILE A 109 -9.24 18.50 6.14
CA ILE A 109 -10.15 17.77 5.24
C ILE A 109 -9.77 16.30 5.19
N TYR A 110 -8.53 15.98 4.81
CA TYR A 110 -8.12 14.59 4.62
C TYR A 110 -8.11 13.81 5.93
N LEU A 111 -7.48 14.35 6.98
CA LEU A 111 -7.33 13.65 8.26
C LEU A 111 -8.67 13.33 8.94
N PRO A 112 -9.68 14.24 9.01
CA PRO A 112 -10.99 13.88 9.54
C PRO A 112 -11.73 12.87 8.65
N LEU A 113 -11.66 13.00 7.32
CA LEU A 113 -12.29 12.04 6.40
C LEU A 113 -11.72 10.63 6.58
N ASP A 114 -10.39 10.51 6.65
CA ASP A 114 -9.71 9.25 6.92
C ASP A 114 -10.14 8.67 8.29
N ALA A 115 -10.18 9.51 9.34
CA ALA A 115 -10.65 9.10 10.65
C ALA A 115 -12.12 8.62 10.63
N THR A 116 -13.00 9.23 9.85
CA THR A 116 -14.39 8.76 9.72
C THR A 116 -14.47 7.40 9.02
N MET A 117 -13.69 7.19 7.95
CA MET A 117 -13.62 5.91 7.26
C MET A 117 -13.06 4.81 8.16
N PHE A 118 -11.97 5.11 8.90
CA PHE A 118 -11.39 4.18 9.87
C PHE A 118 -12.30 3.90 11.07
N SER A 119 -13.03 4.89 11.56
CA SER A 119 -13.99 4.72 12.65
C SER A 119 -15.10 3.75 12.25
N LEU A 120 -15.69 3.93 11.07
CA LEU A 120 -16.68 2.99 10.52
C LEU A 120 -16.10 1.59 10.39
N LEU A 121 -14.88 1.47 9.85
CA LEU A 121 -14.19 0.18 9.73
C LEU A 121 -13.98 -0.48 11.10
N ALA A 122 -13.62 0.27 12.14
CA ALA A 122 -13.43 -0.26 13.49
C ALA A 122 -14.72 -0.89 14.05
N PHE A 123 -15.88 -0.23 13.87
CA PHE A 123 -17.17 -0.81 14.26
C PHE A 123 -17.51 -2.08 13.45
N TYR A 124 -17.23 -2.09 12.15
CA TYR A 124 -17.41 -3.29 11.33
C TYR A 124 -16.50 -4.44 11.76
N ILE A 125 -15.23 -4.16 12.05
CA ILE A 125 -14.28 -5.16 12.56
C ILE A 125 -14.76 -5.70 13.90
N ALA A 126 -15.16 -4.84 14.84
CA ALA A 126 -15.66 -5.27 16.14
C ALA A 126 -16.91 -6.18 16.01
N SER A 127 -17.85 -5.82 15.14
CA SER A 127 -19.06 -6.62 14.86
C SER A 127 -18.74 -7.95 14.17
N ALA A 128 -17.83 -7.94 13.19
CA ALA A 128 -17.36 -9.15 12.51
C ALA A 128 -16.60 -10.07 13.46
N ALA A 129 -15.72 -9.51 14.28
CA ALA A 129 -14.96 -10.20 15.31
C ALA A 129 -15.90 -10.85 16.33
N TYR A 130 -16.90 -10.14 16.85
CA TYR A 130 -17.88 -10.72 17.78
C TYR A 130 -18.62 -11.92 17.16
N ARG A 131 -19.01 -11.82 15.88
CA ARG A 131 -19.64 -12.93 15.16
C ARG A 131 -18.69 -14.11 14.92
N ALA A 132 -17.41 -13.84 14.65
CA ALA A 132 -16.38 -14.84 14.36
C ALA A 132 -15.83 -15.52 15.63
N PHE A 133 -15.76 -14.80 16.76
CA PHE A 133 -15.25 -15.28 18.04
C PHE A 133 -16.28 -16.03 18.89
N ARG A 134 -17.53 -16.16 18.42
CA ARG A 134 -18.48 -17.10 19.02
C ARG A 134 -17.98 -18.52 18.75
N VAL A 135 -17.35 -19.13 19.77
CA VAL A 135 -16.76 -20.48 19.69
C VAL A 135 -17.81 -21.48 19.21
N ARG A 136 -17.74 -21.81 17.93
CA ARG A 136 -18.67 -22.72 17.26
C ARG A 136 -17.96 -23.93 16.65
N ASN A 137 -16.65 -23.85 16.47
CA ASN A 137 -15.78 -24.88 15.93
C ASN A 137 -14.36 -24.75 16.51
N VAL A 138 -13.54 -25.80 16.32
CA VAL A 138 -12.16 -25.88 16.83
C VAL A 138 -11.30 -24.76 16.23
N ASP A 139 -11.50 -24.41 14.96
CA ASP A 139 -10.75 -23.33 14.29
C ASP A 139 -10.97 -21.97 14.96
N ALA A 140 -12.21 -21.60 15.27
CA ALA A 140 -12.52 -20.36 15.98
C ALA A 140 -11.95 -20.38 17.41
N ALA A 141 -11.92 -21.54 18.08
CA ALA A 141 -11.30 -21.68 19.40
C ALA A 141 -9.79 -21.42 19.33
N VAL A 142 -9.09 -22.01 18.35
CA VAL A 142 -7.65 -21.78 18.14
C VAL A 142 -7.37 -20.31 17.84
N MET A 143 -8.18 -19.67 16.99
CA MET A 143 -8.04 -18.24 16.71
C MET A 143 -8.29 -17.37 17.95
N LEU A 144 -9.33 -17.66 18.72
CA LEU A 144 -9.66 -16.93 19.93
C LEU A 144 -8.54 -17.03 20.98
N THR A 145 -8.06 -18.24 21.25
CA THR A 145 -6.96 -18.47 22.20
C THR A 145 -5.69 -17.76 21.74
N SER A 146 -5.35 -17.86 20.46
CA SER A 146 -4.17 -17.18 19.89
C SER A 146 -4.30 -15.66 20.03
N ALA A 147 -5.46 -15.09 19.69
CA ALA A 147 -5.71 -13.65 19.81
C ALA A 147 -5.62 -13.18 21.27
N PHE A 148 -6.18 -13.92 22.21
CA PHE A 148 -6.15 -13.61 23.63
C PHE A 148 -4.70 -13.59 24.17
N ILE A 149 -3.88 -14.59 23.82
CA ILE A 149 -2.46 -14.64 24.19
C ILE A 149 -1.69 -13.44 23.62
N LEU A 150 -1.94 -13.09 22.35
CA LEU A 150 -1.31 -11.93 21.72
C LEU A 150 -1.71 -10.61 22.37
N MET A 151 -2.97 -10.47 22.78
CA MET A 151 -3.45 -9.28 23.52
C MET A 151 -2.75 -9.15 24.88
N LEU A 152 -2.66 -10.24 25.65
CA LEU A 152 -1.96 -10.23 26.94
C LEU A 152 -0.47 -9.88 26.78
N GLY A 153 0.18 -10.31 25.70
CA GLY A 153 1.56 -9.92 25.39
C GLY A 153 1.76 -8.45 24.96
N ASN A 154 0.71 -7.63 24.88
CA ASN A 154 0.79 -6.20 24.58
C ASN A 154 0.34 -5.30 25.75
N VAL A 155 -0.25 -5.87 26.81
CA VAL A 155 -0.84 -5.10 27.91
C VAL A 155 0.01 -5.28 29.18
N PRO A 156 0.28 -4.22 29.97
CA PRO A 156 1.08 -4.31 31.19
C PRO A 156 0.60 -5.37 32.20
N ILE A 157 -0.72 -5.62 32.27
CA ILE A 157 -1.30 -6.67 33.13
C ILE A 157 -0.78 -8.06 32.76
N GLY A 158 -0.54 -8.33 31.48
CA GLY A 158 0.01 -9.61 31.04
C GLY A 158 1.42 -9.85 31.58
N GLU A 159 2.22 -8.78 31.70
CA GLU A 159 3.57 -8.84 32.26
C GLU A 159 3.57 -9.18 33.75
N VAL A 160 2.61 -8.65 34.51
CA VAL A 160 2.48 -8.95 35.95
C VAL A 160 2.08 -10.41 36.18
N ILE A 161 1.16 -10.95 35.38
CA ILE A 161 0.70 -12.33 35.50
C ILE A 161 1.82 -13.30 35.09
N TRP A 162 2.37 -13.11 33.89
CA TRP A 162 3.41 -13.96 33.32
C TRP A 162 4.49 -13.13 32.63
N GLY A 163 5.42 -12.66 33.45
CA GLY A 163 6.50 -11.77 33.04
C GLY A 163 7.58 -12.41 32.18
N PRO A 164 8.47 -11.58 31.61
CA PRO A 164 9.49 -11.99 30.64
C PRO A 164 10.53 -12.94 31.24
N ASP A 165 10.79 -12.83 32.54
CA ASP A 165 11.79 -13.64 33.25
C ASP A 165 11.30 -15.05 33.57
N LYS A 166 10.02 -15.35 33.32
CA LYS A 166 9.41 -16.66 33.56
C LYS A 166 9.56 -17.57 32.34
N PHE A 167 9.20 -18.84 32.51
CA PHE A 167 9.26 -19.88 31.46
C PHE A 167 8.72 -19.38 30.11
N LEU A 168 9.41 -19.71 29.01
CA LEU A 168 9.10 -19.30 27.63
C LEU A 168 9.09 -17.78 27.35
N GLY A 169 9.62 -16.95 28.26
CA GLY A 169 9.63 -15.50 28.08
C GLY A 169 8.30 -14.81 28.39
N GLY A 170 7.40 -15.49 29.12
CA GLY A 170 6.09 -14.96 29.46
C GLY A 170 5.11 -14.85 28.28
N PHE A 171 4.02 -14.11 28.48
CA PHE A 171 3.07 -13.82 27.39
C PHE A 171 3.74 -13.06 26.23
N ALA A 172 4.71 -12.19 26.52
CA ALA A 172 5.49 -11.47 25.52
C ALA A 172 6.36 -12.40 24.68
N GLY A 173 7.00 -13.41 25.29
CA GLY A 173 7.82 -14.41 24.61
C GLY A 173 7.02 -15.26 23.64
N ILE A 174 5.87 -15.78 24.07
CA ILE A 174 4.98 -16.55 23.19
C ILE A 174 4.44 -15.69 22.05
N LYS A 175 4.00 -14.46 22.34
CA LYS A 175 3.60 -13.51 21.30
C LYS A 175 4.71 -13.32 20.26
N ASN A 176 5.93 -13.06 20.71
CA ASN A 176 7.07 -12.86 19.82
C ASN A 176 7.35 -14.11 18.97
N TRP A 177 7.24 -15.31 19.55
CA TRP A 177 7.39 -16.55 18.79
C TRP A 177 6.29 -16.71 17.72
N ILE A 178 5.01 -16.49 18.07
CA ILE A 178 3.89 -16.53 17.12
C ILE A 178 4.10 -15.53 15.97
N LEU A 179 4.51 -14.31 16.29
CA LEU A 179 4.73 -13.27 15.28
C LEU A 179 5.96 -13.56 14.40
N ARG A 180 7.03 -14.11 14.96
CA ARG A 180 8.30 -14.32 14.23
C ARG A 180 8.35 -15.62 13.44
N VAL A 181 7.58 -16.64 13.83
CA VAL A 181 7.64 -17.96 13.19
C VAL A 181 6.44 -18.19 12.26
N PRO A 182 5.23 -18.55 12.74
CA PRO A 182 4.12 -18.85 11.84
C PRO A 182 3.60 -17.61 11.11
N ASN A 183 3.49 -16.46 11.78
CA ASN A 183 3.02 -15.24 11.12
C ASN A 183 4.01 -14.73 10.08
N ALA A 184 5.31 -14.71 10.38
CA ALA A 184 6.34 -14.33 9.43
C ALA A 184 6.42 -15.30 8.24
N ALA A 185 6.28 -16.62 8.47
CA ALA A 185 6.22 -17.61 7.39
C ALA A 185 5.01 -17.37 6.48
N GLY A 186 3.82 -17.13 7.05
CA GLY A 186 2.61 -16.81 6.30
C GLY A 186 2.74 -15.51 5.49
N ASN A 187 3.25 -14.44 6.11
CA ASN A 187 3.52 -13.18 5.41
C ASN A 187 4.50 -13.37 4.26
N ARG A 188 5.59 -14.10 4.45
CA ARG A 188 6.54 -14.42 3.37
C ARG A 188 5.89 -15.19 2.23
N ALA A 189 5.07 -16.19 2.53
CA ALA A 189 4.35 -16.97 1.52
C ALA A 189 3.36 -16.10 0.72
N ILE A 190 2.59 -15.25 1.40
CA ILE A 190 1.67 -14.29 0.76
C ILE A 190 2.46 -13.33 -0.14
N THR A 191 3.54 -12.74 0.38
CA THR A 191 4.39 -11.81 -0.36
C THR A 191 4.96 -12.47 -1.61
N LEU A 192 5.51 -13.68 -1.51
CA LEU A 192 6.00 -14.44 -2.66
C LEU A 192 4.89 -14.74 -3.67
N GLY A 193 3.71 -15.13 -3.20
CA GLY A 193 2.54 -15.38 -4.06
C GLY A 193 2.10 -14.13 -4.81
N ILE A 194 2.07 -12.97 -4.14
CA ILE A 194 1.77 -11.67 -4.75
C ILE A 194 2.81 -11.32 -5.81
N PHE A 195 4.10 -11.46 -5.49
CA PHE A 195 5.18 -11.18 -6.44
C PHE A 195 5.08 -12.04 -7.70
N LEU A 196 4.90 -13.35 -7.54
CA LEU A 196 4.73 -14.27 -8.67
C LEU A 196 3.46 -13.97 -9.47
N GLY A 197 2.36 -13.63 -8.81
CA GLY A 197 1.10 -13.25 -9.46
C GLY A 197 1.23 -11.96 -10.29
N ILE A 198 1.92 -10.96 -9.74
CA ILE A 198 2.23 -9.72 -10.48
C ILE A 198 3.13 -10.05 -11.68
N MET A 199 4.22 -10.80 -11.49
CA MET A 199 5.14 -11.15 -12.58
C MET A 199 4.44 -11.93 -13.69
N ALA A 200 3.59 -12.91 -13.35
CA ALA A 200 2.81 -13.64 -14.33
C ALA A 200 1.88 -12.72 -15.14
N THR A 201 1.21 -11.77 -14.47
CA THR A 201 0.35 -10.78 -15.14
C THR A 201 1.18 -9.87 -16.07
N GLN A 202 2.34 -9.39 -15.60
CA GLN A 202 3.23 -8.56 -16.42
C GLN A 202 3.78 -9.32 -17.63
N SER A 203 4.18 -10.58 -17.47
CA SER A 203 4.62 -11.43 -18.58
C SER A 203 3.51 -11.64 -19.61
N ARG A 204 2.26 -11.85 -19.17
CA ARG A 204 1.11 -11.97 -20.08
C ARG A 204 0.83 -10.69 -20.87
N ILE A 205 1.01 -9.53 -20.25
CA ILE A 205 0.91 -8.22 -20.91
C ILE A 205 2.04 -8.05 -21.93
N LEU A 206 3.29 -8.33 -21.53
CA LEU A 206 4.48 -8.22 -22.40
C LEU A 206 4.39 -9.10 -23.64
N LEU A 207 3.95 -10.34 -23.47
CA LEU A 207 3.74 -11.29 -24.57
C LEU A 207 2.48 -10.97 -25.40
N GLY A 208 1.72 -9.93 -25.02
CA GLY A 208 0.51 -9.51 -25.72
C GLY A 208 -0.64 -10.51 -25.64
N ILE A 209 -0.57 -11.47 -24.70
CA ILE A 209 -1.60 -12.47 -24.42
C ILE A 209 -2.77 -11.80 -23.71
N GLU A 210 -2.49 -10.85 -22.81
CA GLU A 210 -3.50 -10.11 -22.07
C GLU A 210 -3.66 -8.70 -22.65
N ARG A 211 -4.77 -8.46 -23.36
CA ARG A 211 -5.05 -7.19 -24.06
C ARG A 211 -6.17 -6.36 -23.42
N ARG A 212 -6.68 -6.79 -22.27
CA ARG A 212 -7.84 -6.19 -21.59
C ARG A 212 -7.64 -4.71 -21.24
N HIS A 213 -6.39 -4.31 -20.96
CA HIS A 213 -6.00 -2.92 -20.71
C HIS A 213 -6.11 -2.00 -21.94
N LEU A 214 -6.29 -2.56 -23.15
CA LEU A 214 -6.52 -1.81 -24.40
C LEU A 214 -8.01 -1.64 -24.74
N GLY A 215 -8.92 -2.04 -23.84
CA GLY A 215 -10.37 -1.89 -24.02
C GLY A 215 -10.95 -2.83 -25.08
N GLN A 216 -10.31 -3.98 -25.33
CA GLN A 216 -10.93 -5.08 -26.04
C GLN A 216 -11.50 -6.06 -25.01
N GLU A 217 -12.73 -6.51 -25.24
CA GLU A 217 -13.29 -7.68 -24.57
C GLU A 217 -12.39 -8.90 -24.76
#